data_AF-A0A7Z2T2L3-F1
#
_entry.id   AF-A0A7Z2T2L3-F1
#
_cell.length_a   1.000
_cell.length_b   1.000
_cell.length_c   1.000
_cell.angle_alpha   90.00
_cell.angle_beta   90.00
_cell.angle_gamma   90.00
#
_symmetry.space_group_name_H-M   'P 1'
#
loop_
_entity.id
_entity.type
_entity.pdbx_description
1 polymer ?
#
loop_
_entity_poly.entity_id
_entity_poly.type
_entity_poly.pdbx_seq_one_letter_code
_entity_poly.pdbx_strand_id
1 'polypeptide(L)'
;MNITRTHLLSLALPLITLMGCTSAPVISSNQKPDSDVVVVVHGLGRSASSMHEMSDAFENAGYQTCVLEYSTFWTSIDTLFTETERQMSVCLETDKTVHFVGHSLGGLVIRYHLDNDRSLQKSNRLGRVVLIGTPNHGSDVADHYAQSFWSSWFGEVPSALVSDDHGIATQIGLPDYPFGVIAGTEKYTFTEHLLKKRTMVW
;
A
#
# COMPACT_ATOMS: atom_id res chain seq x y z
N MET A 1 -2.83 64.23 36.23
CA MET A 1 -2.46 62.80 36.36
C MET A 1 -3.72 61.98 36.11
N ASN A 2 -3.86 61.37 34.94
CA ASN A 2 -4.84 60.31 34.68
C ASN A 2 -4.29 59.43 33.56
N ILE A 3 -4.11 58.15 33.87
CA ILE A 3 -3.45 57.12 33.06
C ILE A 3 -4.50 56.52 32.12
N THR A 4 -4.25 56.56 30.82
CA THR A 4 -5.04 55.89 29.79
C THR A 4 -4.82 54.38 29.87
N ARG A 5 -5.88 53.61 30.14
CA ARG A 5 -5.89 52.13 30.06
C ARG A 5 -5.98 51.71 28.61
N THR A 6 -4.90 51.17 28.05
CA THR A 6 -4.89 50.44 26.78
C THR A 6 -5.46 49.03 27.01
N HIS A 7 -6.61 48.73 26.40
CA HIS A 7 -7.16 47.38 26.35
C HIS A 7 -6.42 46.57 25.27
N LEU A 8 -5.59 45.63 25.69
CA LEU A 8 -5.01 44.60 24.81
C LEU A 8 -6.08 43.54 24.53
N LEU A 9 -6.69 43.59 23.34
CA LEU A 9 -7.48 42.48 22.79
C LEU A 9 -6.52 41.33 22.46
N SER A 10 -6.49 40.30 23.30
CA SER A 10 -5.80 39.05 22.99
C SER A 10 -6.66 38.23 22.03
N LEU A 11 -6.26 38.16 20.75
CA LEU A 11 -6.78 37.17 19.81
C LEU A 11 -6.26 35.79 20.24
N ALA A 12 -7.14 34.97 20.80
CA ALA A 12 -6.85 33.54 20.97
C ALA A 12 -6.97 32.86 19.60
N LEU A 13 -5.83 32.51 18.99
CA LEU A 13 -5.80 31.61 17.83
C LEU A 13 -6.23 30.21 18.30
N PRO A 14 -7.19 29.55 17.65
CA PRO A 14 -7.50 28.16 17.98
C PRO A 14 -6.28 27.31 17.61
N LEU A 15 -5.71 26.67 18.63
CA LEU A 15 -4.67 25.66 18.47
C LEU A 15 -5.31 24.47 17.74
N ILE A 16 -5.17 24.43 16.41
CA ILE A 16 -5.50 23.25 15.62
C ILE A 16 -4.48 22.19 16.05
N THR A 17 -4.89 21.29 16.94
CA THR A 17 -4.12 20.11 17.26
C THR A 17 -4.04 19.27 16.00
N LEU A 18 -2.88 19.25 15.32
CA LEU A 18 -2.53 18.16 14.43
C LEU A 18 -2.39 16.90 15.29
N MET A 19 -3.51 16.26 15.62
CA MET A 19 -3.48 14.84 15.89
C MET A 19 -3.07 14.20 14.57
N GLY A 20 -1.85 13.65 14.51
CA GLY A 20 -1.46 12.80 13.41
C GLY A 20 -2.46 11.65 13.36
N CYS A 21 -3.38 11.68 12.39
CA CYS A 21 -4.29 10.58 12.16
C CYS A 21 -3.45 9.40 11.68
N THR A 22 -3.16 8.45 12.57
CA THR A 22 -2.64 7.15 12.16
C THR A 22 -3.79 6.40 11.50
N SER A 23 -3.63 6.08 10.22
CA SER A 23 -4.66 5.36 9.47
C SER A 23 -4.71 3.90 9.95
N ALA A 24 -5.87 3.41 10.37
CA ALA A 24 -6.05 2.01 10.71
C ALA A 24 -6.48 1.21 9.46
N PRO A 25 -6.17 -0.10 9.36
CA PRO A 25 -6.73 -0.90 8.29
C PRO A 25 -8.25 -0.99 8.44
N VAL A 26 -8.95 -1.11 7.32
CA VAL A 26 -10.40 -1.31 7.27
C VAL A 26 -10.68 -2.80 7.36
N ILE A 27 -11.27 -3.24 8.48
CA ILE A 27 -11.63 -4.64 8.72
C ILE A 27 -13.13 -4.81 8.48
N SER A 28 -13.52 -5.86 7.76
CA SER A 28 -14.94 -6.18 7.55
C SER A 28 -15.69 -6.31 8.88
N SER A 29 -16.86 -5.67 8.96
CA SER A 29 -17.72 -5.73 10.14
C SER A 29 -18.44 -7.06 10.30
N ASN A 30 -18.55 -7.85 9.22
CA ASN A 30 -19.33 -9.09 9.19
C ASN A 30 -18.44 -10.29 9.49
N GLN A 31 -17.96 -10.36 10.74
CA GLN A 31 -17.04 -11.38 11.21
C GLN A 31 -17.75 -12.74 11.33
N LYS A 32 -17.48 -13.65 10.39
CA LYS A 32 -17.77 -15.08 10.58
C LYS A 32 -16.65 -15.70 11.43
N PRO A 33 -16.92 -16.31 12.59
CA PRO A 33 -15.88 -16.74 13.53
C PRO A 33 -14.83 -17.71 12.97
N ASP A 34 -15.15 -18.42 11.87
CA ASP A 34 -14.30 -19.45 11.27
C ASP A 34 -13.86 -19.14 9.84
N SER A 35 -14.12 -17.94 9.32
CA SER A 35 -13.69 -17.56 7.97
C SER A 35 -12.21 -17.21 7.92
N ASP A 36 -11.52 -17.67 6.88
CA ASP A 36 -10.18 -17.20 6.52
C ASP A 36 -10.18 -15.69 6.21
N VAL A 37 -9.03 -15.06 6.35
CA VAL A 37 -8.83 -13.61 6.16
C VAL A 37 -8.15 -13.35 4.81
N VAL A 38 -8.63 -12.37 4.06
CA VAL A 38 -7.96 -11.82 2.88
C VAL A 38 -7.44 -10.43 3.21
N VAL A 39 -6.13 -10.29 3.25
CA VAL A 39 -5.46 -8.99 3.34
C VAL A 39 -5.40 -8.36 1.96
N VAL A 40 -5.97 -7.16 1.83
CA VAL A 40 -6.12 -6.43 0.56
C VAL A 40 -5.24 -5.19 0.62
N VAL A 41 -4.35 -5.02 -0.37
CA VAL A 41 -3.36 -3.94 -0.37
C VAL A 41 -3.45 -3.14 -1.68
N HIS A 42 -3.76 -1.84 -1.56
CA HIS A 42 -4.01 -0.97 -2.70
C HIS A 42 -2.73 -0.47 -3.38
N GLY A 43 -2.88 0.18 -4.54
CA GLY A 43 -1.76 0.74 -5.31
C GLY A 43 -1.38 2.18 -4.95
N LEU A 44 -0.42 2.72 -5.70
CA LEU A 44 -0.04 4.14 -5.67
C LEU A 44 -1.24 5.05 -5.96
N GLY A 45 -1.38 6.14 -5.21
CA GLY A 45 -2.41 7.16 -5.38
C GLY A 45 -3.83 6.69 -5.04
N ARG A 46 -3.95 5.59 -4.30
CA ARG A 46 -5.22 4.98 -3.89
C ARG A 46 -5.35 4.97 -2.37
N SER A 47 -6.54 4.57 -1.92
CA SER A 47 -6.94 4.35 -0.52
C SER A 47 -7.66 3.00 -0.39
N ALA A 48 -7.95 2.55 0.82
CA ALA A 48 -8.71 1.33 1.08
C ALA A 48 -10.09 1.35 0.41
N SER A 49 -10.75 2.52 0.33
CA SER A 49 -12.04 2.67 -0.35
C SER A 49 -12.00 2.31 -1.84
N SER A 50 -10.84 2.44 -2.50
CA SER A 50 -10.69 2.02 -3.90
C SER A 50 -10.74 0.50 -4.10
N MET A 51 -10.66 -0.26 -3.00
CA MET A 51 -10.69 -1.72 -2.99
C MET A 51 -12.07 -2.27 -2.59
N HIS A 52 -13.07 -1.42 -2.37
CA HIS A 52 -14.38 -1.86 -1.82
C HIS A 52 -15.05 -2.96 -2.64
N GLU A 53 -15.12 -2.85 -3.99
CA GLU A 53 -15.75 -3.87 -4.83
C GLU A 53 -15.06 -5.24 -4.69
N MET A 54 -13.73 -5.23 -4.55
CA MET A 54 -12.94 -6.44 -4.36
C MET A 54 -13.17 -7.03 -2.96
N SER A 55 -13.19 -6.18 -1.93
CA SER A 55 -13.50 -6.61 -0.56
C SER A 55 -14.91 -7.21 -0.47
N ASP A 56 -15.91 -6.54 -1.03
CA ASP A 56 -17.29 -7.03 -1.09
C ASP A 56 -17.38 -8.40 -1.78
N ALA A 57 -16.61 -8.60 -2.86
CA ALA A 57 -16.57 -9.90 -3.54
C ALA A 57 -16.00 -11.01 -2.64
N PHE A 58 -14.94 -10.74 -1.87
CA PHE A 58 -14.39 -11.70 -0.91
C PHE A 58 -15.35 -11.98 0.24
N GLU A 59 -16.01 -10.95 0.76
CA GLU A 59 -16.99 -11.08 1.85
C GLU A 59 -18.21 -11.90 1.42
N ASN A 60 -18.71 -11.65 0.20
CA ASN A 60 -19.78 -12.44 -0.41
C ASN A 60 -19.36 -13.90 -0.67
N ALA A 61 -18.07 -14.14 -0.92
CA ALA A 61 -17.50 -15.49 -1.03
C ALA A 61 -17.24 -16.15 0.33
N GLY A 62 -17.46 -15.45 1.45
CA GLY A 62 -17.37 -15.99 2.80
C GLY A 62 -16.05 -15.76 3.53
N TYR A 63 -15.17 -14.92 3.00
CA TYR A 63 -13.94 -14.49 3.66
C TYR A 63 -14.17 -13.25 4.54
N GLN A 64 -13.28 -13.05 5.52
CA GLN A 64 -13.09 -11.73 6.12
C GLN A 64 -12.08 -10.93 5.30
N THR A 65 -12.21 -9.60 5.31
CA THR A 65 -11.26 -8.71 4.64
C THR A 65 -10.56 -7.81 5.66
N CYS A 66 -9.27 -7.59 5.44
CA CYS A 66 -8.50 -6.55 6.11
C CYS A 66 -7.79 -5.71 5.05
N VAL A 67 -8.25 -4.48 4.83
CA VAL A 67 -7.76 -3.60 3.77
C VAL A 67 -6.81 -2.57 4.38
N LEU A 68 -5.56 -2.54 3.93
CA LEU A 68 -4.60 -1.54 4.39
C LEU A 68 -5.01 -0.14 3.89
N GLU A 69 -4.85 0.89 4.73
CA GLU A 69 -5.13 2.30 4.43
C GLU A 69 -3.86 3.11 4.69
N TYR A 70 -3.06 3.38 3.66
CA TYR A 70 -1.76 4.04 3.83
C TYR A 70 -1.49 5.09 2.76
N SER A 71 -0.78 6.14 3.16
CA SER A 71 -0.36 7.19 2.24
C SER A 71 0.69 6.67 1.26
N THR A 72 0.53 7.01 -0.01
CA THR A 72 1.47 6.67 -1.09
C THR A 72 2.07 7.89 -1.77
N PHE A 73 1.63 9.07 -1.37
CA PHE A 73 2.20 10.35 -1.78
C PHE A 73 2.72 11.10 -0.57
N TRP A 74 3.69 11.99 -0.80
CA TRP A 74 4.26 12.88 0.23
C TRP A 74 4.87 12.10 1.42
N THR A 75 5.28 10.85 1.18
CA THR A 75 5.83 9.94 2.19
C THR A 75 7.16 9.34 1.72
N SER A 76 7.98 8.89 2.66
CA SER A 76 9.21 8.12 2.40
C SER A 76 8.91 6.63 2.25
N ILE A 77 9.85 5.88 1.68
CA ILE A 77 9.76 4.41 1.60
C ILE A 77 9.76 3.77 3.00
N ASP A 78 10.60 4.27 3.90
CA ASP A 78 10.66 3.78 5.28
C ASP A 78 9.32 3.99 6.01
N THR A 79 8.69 5.15 5.79
CA THR A 79 7.39 5.46 6.39
C THR A 79 6.31 4.58 5.80
N LEU A 80 6.33 4.36 4.48
CA LEU A 80 5.44 3.41 3.80
C LEU A 80 5.52 2.04 4.45
N PHE A 81 6.71 1.44 4.53
CA PHE A 81 6.87 0.09 5.08
C PHE A 81 6.57 0.03 6.57
N THR A 82 7.01 1.01 7.36
CA THR A 82 6.70 1.07 8.80
C THR A 82 5.19 1.06 9.03
N GLU A 83 4.46 1.88 8.27
CA GLU A 83 3.01 1.98 8.41
C GLU A 83 2.30 0.72 7.92
N THR A 84 2.71 0.17 6.77
CA THR A 84 2.09 -1.05 6.25
C THR A 84 2.36 -2.26 7.14
N GLU A 85 3.56 -2.41 7.71
CA GLU A 85 3.87 -3.49 8.66
C GLU A 85 3.04 -3.38 9.94
N ARG A 86 2.85 -2.14 10.45
CA ARG A 86 2.01 -1.90 11.62
C ARG A 86 0.54 -2.27 11.36
N GLN A 87 0.02 -1.98 10.16
CA GLN A 87 -1.33 -2.39 9.81
C GLN A 87 -1.42 -3.89 9.52
N MET A 88 -0.37 -4.46 8.93
CA MET A 88 -0.25 -5.90 8.71
C MET A 88 -0.35 -6.65 10.04
N SER A 89 0.37 -6.22 11.08
CA SER A 89 0.31 -6.87 12.39
C SER A 89 -1.12 -6.95 12.92
N VAL A 90 -1.90 -5.87 12.78
CA VAL A 90 -3.33 -5.83 13.14
C VAL A 90 -4.14 -6.82 12.29
N CYS A 91 -3.94 -6.85 10.98
CA CYS A 91 -4.62 -7.80 10.09
C CYS A 91 -4.30 -9.27 10.41
N LEU A 92 -3.12 -9.53 10.99
CA LEU A 92 -2.62 -10.87 11.30
C LEU A 92 -2.90 -11.32 12.74
N GLU A 93 -3.61 -10.51 13.55
CA GLU A 93 -4.13 -10.87 14.87
C GLU A 93 -5.29 -11.87 14.77
N THR A 94 -5.01 -13.04 14.19
CA THR A 94 -5.97 -14.11 13.92
C THR A 94 -5.29 -15.48 13.92
N ASP A 95 -6.02 -16.53 14.26
CA ASP A 95 -5.57 -17.93 14.16
C ASP A 95 -5.93 -18.58 12.82
N LYS A 96 -6.64 -17.86 11.94
CA LYS A 96 -7.14 -18.36 10.64
C LYS A 96 -6.08 -18.37 9.54
N THR A 97 -6.41 -19.00 8.42
CA THR A 97 -5.57 -18.89 7.21
C THR A 97 -5.65 -17.46 6.68
N VAL A 98 -4.51 -16.94 6.24
CA VAL A 98 -4.40 -15.59 5.71
C VAL A 98 -3.99 -15.64 4.24
N HIS A 99 -4.85 -15.07 3.40
CA HIS A 99 -4.63 -14.84 1.99
C HIS A 99 -4.23 -13.39 1.75
N PHE A 100 -3.57 -13.12 0.62
CA PHE A 100 -3.13 -11.79 0.24
C PHE A 100 -3.52 -11.48 -1.20
N VAL A 101 -3.95 -10.25 -1.43
CA VAL A 101 -4.13 -9.70 -2.77
C VAL A 101 -3.57 -8.28 -2.82
N GLY A 102 -2.63 -8.06 -3.74
CA GLY A 102 -1.96 -6.77 -3.92
C GLY A 102 -2.23 -6.20 -5.29
N HIS A 103 -2.70 -4.96 -5.35
CA HIS A 103 -2.83 -4.23 -6.61
C HIS A 103 -1.62 -3.31 -6.83
N SER A 104 -0.92 -3.47 -7.95
CA SER A 104 0.23 -2.66 -8.35
C SER A 104 1.27 -2.59 -7.21
N LEU A 105 1.59 -1.39 -6.71
CA LEU A 105 2.45 -1.16 -5.53
C LEU A 105 2.10 -2.06 -4.33
N GLY A 106 0.82 -2.33 -4.08
CA GLY A 106 0.39 -3.16 -2.95
C GLY A 106 0.94 -4.59 -2.99
N GLY A 107 1.24 -5.11 -4.19
CA GLY A 107 1.93 -6.40 -4.31
C GLY A 107 3.39 -6.35 -3.84
N LEU A 108 4.09 -5.22 -4.01
CA LEU A 108 5.43 -5.03 -3.47
C LEU A 108 5.40 -4.92 -1.95
N VAL A 109 4.38 -4.26 -1.39
CA VAL A 109 4.15 -4.22 0.07
C VAL A 109 3.95 -5.63 0.64
N ILE A 110 3.12 -6.46 -0.01
CA ILE A 110 2.93 -7.87 0.40
C ILE A 110 4.24 -8.65 0.29
N ARG A 111 4.97 -8.51 -0.82
CA ARG A 111 6.24 -9.22 -1.00
C ARG A 111 7.25 -8.82 0.06
N TYR A 112 7.37 -7.52 0.36
CA TYR A 112 8.24 -7.01 1.41
C TYR A 112 7.89 -7.61 2.77
N HIS A 113 6.61 -7.59 3.14
CA HIS A 113 6.15 -8.20 4.41
C HIS A 113 6.53 -9.68 4.48
N LEU A 114 6.15 -10.47 3.47
CA LEU A 114 6.37 -11.92 3.45
C LEU A 114 7.85 -12.29 3.32
N ASP A 115 8.72 -11.37 2.90
CA ASP A 115 10.16 -11.58 2.89
C ASP A 115 10.76 -11.38 4.29
N ASN A 116 10.31 -10.34 5.00
CA ASN A 116 10.82 -9.94 6.32
C ASN A 116 10.18 -10.70 7.50
N ASP A 117 8.91 -11.10 7.39
CA ASP A 117 8.21 -11.93 8.37
C ASP A 117 7.79 -13.28 7.77
N ARG A 118 8.31 -14.35 8.38
CA ARG A 118 8.05 -15.75 7.99
C ARG A 118 7.08 -16.45 8.95
N SER A 119 6.40 -15.71 9.82
CA SER A 119 5.52 -16.25 10.88
C SER A 119 4.35 -17.06 10.32
N LEU A 120 3.71 -16.61 9.23
CA LEU A 120 2.61 -17.31 8.58
C LEU A 120 3.04 -18.61 7.92
N GLN A 121 4.21 -18.64 7.26
CA GLN A 121 4.78 -19.86 6.68
C GLN A 121 5.13 -20.87 7.78
N LYS A 122 5.81 -20.42 8.84
CA LYS A 122 6.20 -21.28 9.98
C LYS A 122 5.01 -21.88 10.71
N SER A 123 3.90 -21.15 10.78
CA SER A 123 2.65 -21.60 11.41
C SER A 123 1.67 -22.26 10.44
N ASN A 124 2.06 -22.48 9.17
CA ASN A 124 1.22 -23.05 8.12
C ASN A 124 -0.14 -22.35 7.95
N ARG A 125 -0.18 -21.03 8.18
CA ARG A 125 -1.36 -20.15 8.00
C ARG A 125 -1.28 -19.29 6.75
N LEU A 126 -0.16 -19.32 6.02
CA LEU A 126 -0.08 -18.63 4.72
C LEU A 126 -0.95 -19.36 3.69
N GLY A 127 -1.99 -18.69 3.23
CA GLY A 127 -2.91 -19.15 2.19
C GLY A 127 -2.40 -18.83 0.78
N ARG A 128 -3.25 -18.17 -0.01
CA ARG A 128 -2.97 -17.80 -1.41
C ARG A 128 -2.48 -16.37 -1.48
N VAL A 129 -1.48 -16.11 -2.30
CA VAL A 129 -0.98 -14.77 -2.61
C VAL A 129 -1.26 -14.45 -4.08
N VAL A 130 -1.95 -13.33 -4.34
CA VAL A 130 -2.26 -12.87 -5.70
C VAL A 130 -1.70 -11.46 -5.92
N LEU A 131 -0.89 -11.31 -6.97
CA LEU A 131 -0.28 -10.05 -7.36
C LEU A 131 -0.92 -9.55 -8.66
N ILE A 132 -1.56 -8.38 -8.63
CA ILE A 132 -2.30 -7.82 -9.76
C ILE A 132 -1.55 -6.61 -10.32
N GLY A 133 -0.92 -6.75 -11.48
CA GLY A 133 -0.19 -5.67 -12.14
C GLY A 133 0.98 -5.11 -11.31
N THR A 134 1.56 -5.93 -10.44
CA THR A 134 2.66 -5.54 -9.55
C THR A 134 3.96 -5.35 -10.34
N PRO A 135 4.67 -4.21 -10.19
CA PRO A 135 5.93 -3.96 -10.89
C PRO A 135 7.09 -4.71 -10.20
N ASN A 136 7.10 -6.04 -10.30
CA ASN A 136 8.08 -6.92 -9.65
C ASN A 136 9.53 -6.66 -10.07
N HIS A 137 9.75 -5.98 -11.19
CA HIS A 137 11.04 -5.61 -11.76
C HIS A 137 11.15 -4.11 -12.03
N GLY A 138 10.33 -3.29 -11.36
CA GLY A 138 10.18 -1.87 -11.67
C GLY A 138 9.19 -1.58 -12.79
N SER A 139 9.08 -0.31 -13.16
CA SER A 139 8.07 0.22 -14.07
C SER A 139 8.69 1.21 -15.06
N ASP A 140 8.54 0.94 -16.36
CA ASP A 140 8.95 1.87 -17.44
C ASP A 140 8.29 3.25 -17.28
N VAL A 141 7.07 3.30 -16.72
CA VAL A 141 6.37 4.56 -16.42
C VAL A 141 7.08 5.31 -15.30
N ALA A 142 7.51 4.61 -14.24
CA ALA A 142 8.28 5.23 -13.17
C ALA A 142 9.64 5.71 -13.68
N ASP A 143 10.33 4.91 -14.50
CA ASP A 143 11.60 5.27 -15.13
C ASP A 143 11.50 6.56 -15.94
N HIS A 144 10.41 6.74 -16.68
CA HIS A 144 10.17 7.96 -17.46
C HIS A 144 9.97 9.20 -16.60
N TYR A 145 9.22 9.08 -15.50
CA TYR A 145 8.85 10.24 -14.67
C TYR A 145 9.85 10.53 -13.55
N ALA A 146 10.75 9.61 -13.19
CA ALA A 146 11.75 9.78 -12.14
C ALA A 146 12.61 11.04 -12.34
N GLN A 147 12.95 11.36 -13.60
CA GLN A 147 13.81 12.50 -13.97
C GLN A 147 13.05 13.83 -14.12
N SER A 148 11.72 13.86 -13.89
CA SER A 148 10.93 15.08 -14.02
C SER A 148 11.13 15.99 -12.81
N PHE A 149 11.19 17.31 -13.01
CA PHE A 149 11.43 18.27 -11.91
C PHE A 149 10.36 18.26 -10.81
N TRP A 150 9.17 17.70 -11.10
CA TRP A 150 8.06 17.56 -10.16
C TRP A 150 8.01 16.20 -9.44
N SER A 151 8.89 15.25 -9.76
CA SER A 151 8.83 13.90 -9.18
C SER A 151 8.93 13.92 -7.65
N SER A 152 9.80 14.80 -7.12
CA SER A 152 10.00 14.99 -5.69
C SER A 152 8.78 15.58 -4.96
N TRP A 153 7.86 16.26 -5.65
CA TRP A 153 6.62 16.71 -5.02
C TRP A 153 5.74 15.53 -4.61
N PHE A 154 5.79 14.38 -5.29
CA PHE A 154 4.94 13.26 -4.94
C PHE A 154 5.50 12.36 -3.83
N GLY A 155 6.64 12.73 -3.22
CA GLY A 155 7.36 11.91 -2.25
C GLY A 155 8.25 10.85 -2.92
N GLU A 156 8.82 9.95 -2.12
CA GLU A 156 9.81 8.97 -2.60
C GLU A 156 9.16 7.76 -3.27
N VAL A 157 7.95 7.38 -2.83
CA VAL A 157 7.28 6.14 -3.25
C VAL A 157 7.11 6.00 -4.77
N PRO A 158 6.60 7.02 -5.50
CA PRO A 158 6.48 6.92 -6.96
C PRO A 158 7.83 6.72 -7.66
N SER A 159 8.87 7.39 -7.16
CA SER A 159 10.21 7.38 -7.74
C SER A 159 10.99 6.09 -7.41
N ALA A 160 10.60 5.39 -6.35
CA ALA A 160 11.20 4.10 -5.99
C ALA A 160 10.63 2.92 -6.79
N LEU A 161 9.67 3.15 -7.68
CA LEU A 161 9.12 2.11 -8.57
C LEU A 161 9.94 1.91 -9.86
N VAL A 162 11.10 2.55 -9.94
CA VAL A 162 12.04 2.43 -11.07
C VAL A 162 12.62 1.01 -11.20
N SER A 163 13.15 0.73 -12.39
CA SER A 163 13.66 -0.59 -12.78
C SER A 163 15.17 -0.76 -12.59
N ASP A 164 15.85 0.24 -12.05
CA ASP A 164 17.29 0.19 -11.75
C ASP A 164 17.57 -0.26 -10.31
N ASP A 165 18.86 -0.27 -9.92
CA ASP A 165 19.30 -0.73 -8.60
C ASP A 165 18.77 0.13 -7.43
N HIS A 166 18.18 1.29 -7.72
CA HIS A 166 17.52 2.14 -6.73
C HIS A 166 16.03 1.81 -6.55
N GLY A 167 15.48 0.92 -7.36
CA GLY A 167 14.10 0.47 -7.27
C GLY A 167 13.83 -0.36 -6.01
N ILE A 168 12.68 -0.15 -5.38
CA ILE A 168 12.25 -0.91 -4.19
C ILE A 168 12.16 -2.42 -4.46
N ALA A 169 11.88 -2.81 -5.70
CA ALA A 169 11.70 -4.21 -6.10
C ALA A 169 13.00 -5.02 -6.04
N THR A 170 14.16 -4.38 -6.21
CA THR A 170 15.49 -5.04 -6.15
C THR A 170 15.89 -5.37 -4.71
N GLN A 171 15.25 -4.72 -3.73
CA GLN A 171 15.52 -4.88 -2.30
C GLN A 171 14.66 -6.00 -1.67
N ILE A 172 13.72 -6.58 -2.44
CA ILE A 172 12.80 -7.60 -1.95
C ILE A 172 13.19 -8.96 -2.54
N GLY A 173 13.35 -9.96 -1.67
CA GLY A 173 13.66 -11.33 -2.07
C GLY A 173 12.68 -11.92 -3.09
N LEU A 174 13.14 -12.98 -3.76
CA LEU A 174 12.27 -13.78 -4.62
C LEU A 174 11.27 -14.55 -3.74
N PRO A 175 9.98 -14.59 -4.10
CA PRO A 175 9.00 -15.38 -3.38
C PRO A 175 9.37 -16.87 -3.36
N ASP A 176 9.37 -17.48 -2.17
CA ASP A 176 9.55 -18.91 -1.91
C ASP A 176 8.25 -19.61 -1.49
N TYR A 177 7.12 -18.92 -1.68
CA TYR A 177 5.76 -19.38 -1.40
C TYR A 177 4.92 -19.45 -2.68
N PRO A 178 3.83 -20.24 -2.71
CA PRO A 178 2.93 -20.26 -3.87
C PRO A 178 2.24 -18.91 -4.07
N PHE A 179 2.35 -18.34 -5.28
CA PHE A 179 1.67 -17.11 -5.66
C PHE A 179 1.08 -17.20 -7.08
N GLY A 180 0.09 -16.36 -7.36
CA GLY A 180 -0.47 -16.15 -8.70
C GLY A 180 -0.30 -14.70 -9.15
N VAL A 181 -0.19 -14.49 -10.45
CA VAL A 181 -0.03 -13.15 -11.05
C VAL A 181 -1.17 -12.91 -12.04
N ILE A 182 -1.80 -11.73 -11.93
CA ILE A 182 -2.78 -11.23 -12.89
C ILE A 182 -2.22 -10.00 -13.59
N ALA A 183 -2.27 -10.04 -14.91
CA ALA A 183 -1.60 -9.13 -15.81
C ALA A 183 -2.61 -8.46 -16.75
N GLY A 184 -2.55 -7.14 -16.87
CA GLY A 184 -3.22 -6.43 -17.96
C GLY A 184 -2.43 -6.60 -19.27
N THR A 185 -3.11 -6.87 -20.37
CA THR A 185 -2.49 -6.93 -21.72
C THR A 185 -2.78 -5.71 -22.58
N GLU A 186 -3.72 -4.87 -22.14
CA GLU A 186 -4.14 -3.65 -22.86
C GLU A 186 -3.39 -2.42 -22.35
N LYS A 187 -3.10 -1.50 -23.27
CA LYS A 187 -2.41 -0.24 -22.95
C LYS A 187 -3.43 0.85 -22.64
N TYR A 188 -3.16 1.66 -21.62
CA TYR A 188 -3.89 2.91 -21.43
C TYR A 188 -3.42 3.94 -22.46
N THR A 189 -4.34 4.64 -23.10
CA THR A 189 -4.06 5.63 -24.16
C THR A 189 -3.00 6.66 -23.75
N PHE A 190 -2.96 7.02 -22.46
CA PHE A 190 -2.02 8.00 -21.93
C PHE A 190 -0.61 7.43 -21.67
N THR A 191 -0.45 6.14 -21.39
CA THR A 191 0.84 5.50 -21.09
C THR A 191 1.38 4.63 -22.22
N GLU A 192 0.62 4.44 -23.30
CA GLU A 192 1.02 3.64 -24.46
C GLU A 192 2.40 4.03 -25.02
N HIS A 193 2.71 5.33 -25.06
CA HIS A 193 3.97 5.84 -25.58
C HIS A 193 5.18 5.47 -24.71
N LEU A 194 4.95 5.16 -23.43
CA LEU A 194 5.98 4.80 -22.44
C LEU A 194 6.28 3.30 -22.43
N LEU A 195 5.31 2.45 -22.78
CA LEU A 195 5.43 0.99 -22.72
C LEU A 195 6.18 0.39 -23.93
N LYS A 196 7.21 1.07 -24.44
CA LYS A 196 8.04 0.60 -25.56
C LYS A 196 9.41 0.15 -25.03
N LYS A 197 9.58 -1.15 -24.72
CA LYS A 197 10.74 -2.00 -25.13
C LYS A 197 11.00 -3.29 -24.33
N ARG A 198 10.23 -3.68 -23.31
CA ARG A 198 10.41 -5.00 -22.68
C ARG A 198 9.23 -5.92 -22.92
N THR A 199 9.51 -7.15 -23.31
CA THR A 199 8.58 -8.27 -23.11
C THR A 199 8.22 -8.28 -21.63
N MET A 200 6.93 -8.29 -21.28
CA MET A 200 6.52 -8.35 -19.87
C MET A 200 7.08 -9.63 -19.25
N VAL A 201 8.12 -9.49 -18.42
CA VAL A 201 8.69 -10.58 -17.62
C VAL A 201 8.14 -10.41 -16.21
N TRP A 202 7.23 -11.33 -15.84
CA TRP A 202 6.51 -11.34 -14.57
C TRP A 202 7.39 -11.73 -13.38
#